data_AF-A0A946LJ98-F1
#
_entry.id   AF-A0A946LJ98-F1
#
_cell.length_a   1.000
_cell.length_b   1.000
_cell.length_c   1.000
_cell.angle_alpha   90.00
_cell.angle_beta   90.00
_cell.angle_gamma   90.00
#
_symmetry.space_group_name_H-M   'P 1'
#
loop_
_entity.id
_entity.type
_entity.pdbx_description
1 polymer ?
#
loop_
_entity_poly.entity_id
_entity_poly.type
_entity_poly.pdbx_seq_one_letter_code
_entity_poly.pdbx_strand_id
1 'polypeptide(L)'
;MSSSEYTTPSSPTRYFVASAIWAAVIIPLAWLSGTFLSIPGAFGAGYFWLPNMAMPIGAYFLGPWGWLAAAVGTFLGGVISGSPLLINIAQNPIPAFLANALLFSVLMKVFKVKVGEGLLETKKRSLQSVIIVVVATIVVAVVAGFFIGKATALLGISSRWGYLVVLLLTIPTWFLLGVPFNRHIIGALVAIVVTSVVSAAMGAFAWATIGEMGPSAWTIVFPGWTFGDIVAGSLAVPLMWTIFREMNRRGLNWNTKSN
;
A
#
# COMPACT_ATOMS: atom_id res chain seq x y z
N MET A 1 13.06 -31.38 19.49
CA MET A 1 12.37 -30.65 18.42
C MET A 1 13.41 -30.20 17.43
N SER A 2 13.53 -30.87 16.28
CA SER A 2 14.62 -30.64 15.31
C SER A 2 14.32 -29.43 14.41
N SER A 3 15.35 -28.67 14.10
CA SER A 3 15.38 -27.48 13.22
C SER A 3 14.94 -27.70 11.76
N SER A 4 14.44 -28.90 11.42
CA SER A 4 14.06 -29.32 10.07
C SER A 4 12.65 -28.91 9.65
N GLU A 5 11.78 -28.53 10.60
CA GLU A 5 10.40 -28.14 10.32
C GLU A 5 10.31 -26.75 9.64
N TYR A 6 11.35 -25.92 9.82
CA TYR A 6 11.49 -24.61 9.19
C TYR A 6 12.19 -24.65 7.82
N THR A 7 12.81 -25.79 7.45
CA THR A 7 13.62 -25.91 6.22
C THR A 7 12.92 -26.63 5.07
N THR A 8 11.71 -27.16 5.28
CA THR A 8 10.91 -27.78 4.22
C THR A 8 9.99 -26.78 3.50
N PRO A 9 9.79 -26.89 2.16
CA PRO A 9 9.22 -25.81 1.34
C PRO A 9 7.69 -25.58 1.46
N SER A 10 6.99 -26.24 2.40
CA SER A 10 5.52 -26.30 2.42
C SER A 10 4.86 -26.13 3.79
N SER A 11 5.59 -25.80 4.86
CA SER A 11 5.00 -25.73 6.21
C SER A 11 4.10 -24.51 6.40
N PRO A 12 2.81 -24.68 6.77
CA PRO A 12 1.90 -23.58 7.13
C PRO A 12 2.46 -22.64 8.19
N THR A 13 3.27 -23.16 9.13
CA THR A 13 3.93 -22.38 10.18
C THR A 13 4.85 -21.30 9.62
N ARG A 14 5.56 -21.58 8.52
CA ARG A 14 6.46 -20.58 7.89
C ARG A 14 5.67 -19.43 7.29
N TYR A 15 4.57 -19.73 6.59
CA TYR A 15 3.69 -18.69 6.03
C TYR A 15 3.01 -17.88 7.12
N PHE A 16 2.59 -18.53 8.20
CA PHE A 16 2.08 -17.85 9.39
C PHE A 16 3.11 -16.88 9.97
N VAL A 17 4.33 -17.33 10.27
CA VAL A 17 5.39 -16.46 10.82
C VAL A 17 5.74 -15.32 9.86
N ALA A 18 5.89 -15.61 8.56
CA ALA A 18 6.15 -14.58 7.56
C ALA A 18 5.03 -13.55 7.48
N SER A 19 3.77 -13.98 7.57
CA SER A 19 2.61 -13.09 7.57
C SER A 19 2.49 -12.28 8.86
N ALA A 20 2.87 -12.84 10.01
CA ALA A 20 2.91 -12.12 11.28
C ALA A 20 3.98 -11.01 11.25
N ILE A 21 5.18 -11.31 10.72
CA ILE A 21 6.22 -10.30 10.47
C ILE A 21 5.71 -9.25 9.48
N TRP A 22 5.02 -9.66 8.43
CA TRP A 22 4.46 -8.73 7.44
C TRP A 22 3.39 -7.82 8.05
N ALA A 23 2.51 -8.35 8.89
CA ALA A 23 1.56 -7.56 9.66
C ALA A 23 2.29 -6.56 10.57
N ALA A 24 3.37 -6.98 11.23
CA ALA A 24 4.19 -6.11 12.07
C ALA A 24 4.86 -4.95 11.29
N VAL A 25 5.11 -5.11 9.99
CA VAL A 25 5.54 -4.01 9.11
C VAL A 25 4.38 -3.05 8.81
N ILE A 26 3.16 -3.58 8.61
CA ILE A 26 1.99 -2.77 8.28
C ILE A 26 1.51 -1.93 9.48
N ILE A 27 1.60 -2.44 10.70
CA ILE A 27 1.18 -1.75 11.93
C ILE A 27 1.75 -0.32 12.04
N PRO A 28 3.08 -0.09 12.03
CA PRO A 28 3.64 1.25 12.15
C PRO A 28 3.29 2.13 10.94
N LEU A 29 3.15 1.56 9.74
CA LEU A 29 2.73 2.31 8.54
C LEU A 29 1.28 2.82 8.67
N ALA A 30 0.39 1.97 9.18
CA ALA A 30 -1.01 2.31 9.44
C ALA A 30 -1.11 3.35 10.57
N TRP A 31 -0.36 3.16 11.66
CA TRP A 31 -0.30 4.12 12.75
C TRP A 31 0.22 5.50 12.30
N LEU A 32 1.33 5.54 11.55
CA LEU A 32 1.87 6.80 11.00
C LEU A 32 0.84 7.50 10.09
N SER A 33 0.17 6.74 9.23
CA SER A 33 -0.83 7.30 8.32
C SER A 33 -2.06 7.82 9.07
N GLY A 34 -2.55 7.05 10.04
CA GLY A 34 -3.67 7.43 10.90
C GLY A 34 -3.38 8.64 11.79
N THR A 35 -2.15 8.78 12.26
CA THR A 35 -1.77 9.82 13.23
C THR A 35 -1.33 11.13 12.57
N PHE A 36 -0.57 11.06 11.48
CA PHE A 36 0.11 12.24 10.90
C PHE A 36 -0.32 12.60 9.49
N LEU A 37 -0.83 11.63 8.72
CA LEU A 37 -1.08 11.83 7.28
C LEU A 37 -2.58 11.95 6.96
N SER A 38 -3.44 11.72 7.95
CA SER A 38 -4.90 11.75 7.81
C SER A 38 -5.46 13.18 7.79
N ILE A 39 -6.59 13.36 7.12
CA ILE A 39 -7.37 14.60 7.07
C ILE A 39 -8.03 14.81 8.44
N PRO A 40 -8.08 16.05 8.96
CA PRO A 40 -8.90 16.37 10.12
C PRO A 40 -10.37 15.97 9.90
N GLY A 41 -10.91 15.10 10.76
CA GLY A 41 -12.29 14.62 10.68
C GLY A 41 -12.50 13.30 9.91
N ALA A 42 -11.46 12.71 9.32
CA ALA A 42 -11.53 11.37 8.71
C ALA A 42 -10.20 10.62 8.90
N PHE A 43 -10.13 9.75 9.92
CA PHE A 43 -8.99 8.86 10.15
C PHE A 43 -8.78 7.95 8.92
N GLY A 44 -7.57 7.94 8.34
CA GLY A 44 -7.18 7.05 7.23
C GLY A 44 -7.24 7.68 5.83
N ALA A 45 -8.07 8.70 5.60
CA ALA A 45 -8.04 9.46 4.34
C ALA A 45 -6.91 10.50 4.44
N GLY A 46 -5.89 10.44 3.59
CA GLY A 46 -4.68 11.22 3.79
C GLY A 46 -3.82 11.40 2.55
N TYR A 47 -2.78 12.24 2.64
CA TYR A 47 -1.83 12.44 1.51
C TYR A 47 -1.15 11.13 1.10
N PHE A 48 -0.97 10.21 2.03
CA PHE A 48 -0.44 8.86 1.82
C PHE A 48 -1.14 7.89 2.77
N TRP A 49 -1.62 6.78 2.23
CA TRP A 49 -1.95 5.60 3.02
C TRP A 49 -0.82 4.58 2.92
N LEU A 50 0.19 4.74 3.78
CA LEU A 50 1.43 3.96 3.72
C LEU A 50 1.23 2.43 3.77
N PRO A 51 0.21 1.87 4.45
CA PRO A 51 -0.09 0.44 4.36
C PRO A 51 -0.22 -0.06 2.92
N ASN A 52 -0.73 0.76 2.00
CA ASN A 52 -0.94 0.35 0.61
C ASN A 52 0.37 0.10 -0.15
N MET A 53 1.52 0.50 0.40
CA MET A 53 2.83 0.08 -0.11
C MET A 53 3.15 -1.38 0.21
N ALA A 54 2.66 -1.90 1.34
CA ALA A 54 3.02 -3.21 1.89
C ALA A 54 1.94 -4.27 1.64
N MET A 55 0.66 -3.90 1.60
CA MET A 55 -0.44 -4.85 1.38
C MET A 55 -0.34 -5.59 0.03
N PRO A 56 -0.10 -4.92 -1.11
CA PRO A 56 0.01 -5.59 -2.41
C PRO A 56 1.21 -6.55 -2.48
N ILE A 57 2.32 -6.17 -1.84
CA ILE A 57 3.54 -6.99 -1.75
C ILE A 57 3.24 -8.27 -0.97
N GLY A 58 2.64 -8.15 0.22
CA GLY A 58 2.25 -9.29 1.04
C GLY A 58 1.26 -10.19 0.31
N ALA A 59 0.27 -9.62 -0.35
CA ALA A 59 -0.73 -10.34 -1.12
C ALA A 59 -0.11 -11.14 -2.29
N TYR A 60 0.94 -10.61 -2.94
CA TYR A 60 1.66 -11.31 -3.99
C TYR A 60 2.52 -12.46 -3.45
N PHE A 61 3.35 -12.21 -2.43
CA PHE A 61 4.33 -13.20 -1.96
C PHE A 61 3.76 -14.24 -0.98
N LEU A 62 2.74 -13.88 -0.20
CA LEU A 62 2.21 -14.71 0.88
C LEU A 62 0.78 -15.21 0.61
N GLY A 63 0.16 -14.80 -0.51
CA GLY A 63 -1.18 -15.22 -0.90
C GLY A 63 -2.22 -14.94 0.19
N PRO A 64 -3.08 -15.92 0.57
CA PRO A 64 -4.08 -15.75 1.62
C PRO A 64 -3.52 -15.27 2.97
N TRP A 65 -2.31 -15.69 3.33
CA TRP A 65 -1.65 -15.23 4.54
C TRP A 65 -1.27 -13.74 4.46
N GLY A 66 -0.94 -13.26 3.26
CA GLY A 66 -0.73 -11.83 3.00
C GLY A 66 -2.01 -11.00 3.14
N TRP A 67 -3.17 -11.57 2.75
CA TRP A 67 -4.47 -10.90 2.92
C TRP A 67 -4.82 -10.75 4.40
N LEU A 68 -4.62 -11.81 5.18
CA LEU A 68 -4.79 -11.78 6.63
C LEU A 68 -3.82 -10.80 7.30
N ALA A 69 -2.55 -10.77 6.88
CA ALA A 69 -1.56 -9.82 7.37
C ALA A 69 -1.97 -8.36 7.12
N ALA A 70 -2.53 -8.07 5.93
CA ALA A 70 -3.08 -6.77 5.60
C ALA A 70 -4.22 -6.37 6.55
N ALA A 71 -5.16 -7.29 6.79
CA ALA A 71 -6.29 -7.06 7.69
C ALA A 71 -5.82 -6.79 9.14
N VAL A 72 -5.01 -7.70 9.69
CA VAL A 72 -4.54 -7.63 11.07
C VAL A 72 -3.66 -6.40 11.29
N GLY A 73 -2.71 -6.15 10.38
CA GLY A 73 -1.78 -5.03 10.50
C GLY A 73 -2.47 -3.68 10.47
N THR A 74 -3.43 -3.49 9.56
CA THR A 74 -4.21 -2.24 9.49
C THR A 74 -5.18 -2.07 10.65
N PHE A 75 -5.81 -3.15 11.12
CA PHE A 75 -6.67 -3.10 12.31
C PHE A 75 -5.90 -2.66 13.55
N LEU A 76 -4.78 -3.31 13.85
CA LEU A 76 -3.96 -2.99 15.02
C LEU A 76 -3.35 -1.59 14.91
N GLY A 77 -2.86 -1.19 13.73
CA GLY A 77 -2.39 0.17 13.50
C GLY A 77 -3.48 1.22 13.73
N GLY A 78 -4.71 0.94 13.31
CA GLY A 78 -5.87 1.81 13.56
C GLY A 78 -6.32 1.86 15.02
N VAL A 79 -6.21 0.76 15.76
CA VAL A 79 -6.43 0.75 17.23
C VAL A 79 -5.41 1.64 17.91
N ILE A 80 -4.11 1.51 17.56
CA ILE A 80 -3.03 2.29 18.16
C ILE A 80 -3.15 3.77 17.81
N SER A 81 -3.68 4.13 16.63
CA SER A 81 -3.95 5.53 16.26
C SER A 81 -5.19 6.13 16.95
N GLY A 82 -5.92 5.35 17.76
CA GLY A 82 -7.10 5.82 18.49
C GLY A 82 -8.39 5.82 17.66
N SER A 83 -8.46 5.07 16.56
CA SER A 83 -9.67 5.00 15.74
C SER A 83 -10.83 4.34 16.50
N PRO A 84 -12.05 4.91 16.47
CA PRO A 84 -13.22 4.27 17.08
C PRO A 84 -13.44 2.86 16.53
N LEU A 85 -13.77 1.88 17.39
CA LEU A 85 -13.73 0.46 17.03
C LEU A 85 -14.54 0.11 15.77
N LEU A 86 -15.80 0.56 15.69
CA LEU A 86 -16.69 0.24 14.56
C LEU A 86 -16.17 0.83 13.25
N ILE A 87 -15.75 2.11 13.28
CA ILE A 87 -15.12 2.79 12.15
C ILE A 87 -13.83 2.09 11.76
N ASN A 88 -13.00 1.74 12.74
CA ASN A 88 -11.74 1.06 12.52
C ASN A 88 -11.95 -0.25 11.77
N ILE A 89 -12.87 -1.10 12.22
CA ILE A 89 -13.19 -2.38 11.56
C ILE A 89 -13.68 -2.15 10.12
N ALA A 90 -14.59 -1.21 9.93
CA ALA A 90 -15.20 -0.95 8.63
C ALA A 90 -14.20 -0.36 7.61
N GLN A 91 -13.25 0.46 8.08
CA GLN A 91 -12.36 1.23 7.21
C GLN A 91 -10.97 0.60 7.03
N ASN A 92 -10.49 -0.20 7.98
CA ASN A 92 -9.12 -0.71 7.97
C ASN A 92 -9.06 -2.20 7.55
N PRO A 93 -9.39 -3.19 8.41
CA PRO A 93 -9.17 -4.59 8.07
C PRO A 93 -10.02 -5.06 6.88
N ILE A 94 -11.25 -4.55 6.74
CA ILE A 94 -12.16 -5.00 5.67
C ILE A 94 -11.65 -4.53 4.29
N PRO A 95 -11.39 -3.22 4.03
CA PRO A 95 -10.80 -2.78 2.77
C PRO A 95 -9.39 -3.32 2.53
N ALA A 96 -8.57 -3.44 3.58
CA ALA A 96 -7.24 -4.01 3.49
C ALA A 96 -7.26 -5.46 2.99
N PHE A 97 -8.15 -6.29 3.53
CA PHE A 97 -8.31 -7.68 3.11
C PHE A 97 -8.92 -7.77 1.71
N LEU A 98 -10.10 -7.17 1.50
CA LEU A 98 -10.91 -7.40 0.31
C LEU A 98 -10.36 -6.65 -0.92
N ALA A 99 -10.06 -5.37 -0.78
CA ALA A 99 -9.65 -4.53 -1.90
C ALA A 99 -8.13 -4.59 -2.10
N ASN A 100 -7.36 -4.14 -1.12
CA ASN A 100 -5.93 -3.89 -1.31
C ASN A 100 -5.07 -5.16 -1.34
N ALA A 101 -5.62 -6.30 -0.92
CA ALA A 101 -4.91 -7.58 -0.90
C ALA A 101 -5.58 -8.63 -1.80
N LEU A 102 -6.81 -9.07 -1.50
CA LEU A 102 -7.50 -10.12 -2.26
C LEU A 102 -7.77 -9.70 -3.70
N LEU A 103 -8.47 -8.58 -3.91
CA LEU A 103 -8.79 -8.09 -5.26
C LEU A 103 -7.49 -7.77 -6.03
N PHE A 104 -6.48 -7.20 -5.37
CA PHE A 104 -5.15 -7.04 -5.98
C PHE A 104 -4.59 -8.38 -6.49
N SER A 105 -4.55 -9.42 -5.66
CA SER A 105 -4.09 -10.76 -6.06
C SER A 105 -4.90 -11.34 -7.22
N VAL A 106 -6.22 -11.11 -7.26
CA VAL A 106 -7.08 -11.55 -8.37
C VAL A 106 -6.73 -10.81 -9.65
N LEU A 107 -6.61 -9.47 -9.60
CA LEU A 107 -6.28 -8.65 -10.76
C LEU A 107 -4.90 -8.97 -11.33
N MET A 108 -3.90 -9.22 -10.47
CA MET A 108 -2.58 -9.68 -10.91
C MET A 108 -2.66 -10.98 -11.72
N LYS A 109 -3.53 -11.92 -11.33
CA LYS A 109 -3.78 -13.17 -12.07
C LYS A 109 -4.54 -12.92 -13.37
N VAL A 110 -5.60 -12.11 -13.34
CA VAL A 110 -6.41 -11.75 -14.53
C VAL A 110 -5.55 -11.07 -15.59
N PHE A 111 -4.71 -10.12 -15.18
CA PHE A 111 -3.80 -9.41 -16.08
C PHE A 111 -2.52 -10.21 -16.42
N LYS A 112 -2.39 -11.43 -15.90
CA LYS A 112 -1.22 -12.30 -16.10
C LYS A 112 0.10 -11.57 -15.80
N VAL A 113 0.10 -10.77 -14.73
CA VAL A 113 1.27 -10.02 -14.29
C VAL A 113 2.28 -10.99 -13.71
N LYS A 114 3.51 -10.93 -14.22
CA LYS A 114 4.64 -11.71 -13.71
C LYS A 114 5.63 -10.76 -13.07
N VAL A 115 5.71 -10.79 -11.73
CA VAL A 115 6.71 -10.00 -11.01
C VAL A 115 8.10 -10.50 -11.38
N GLY A 116 8.97 -9.57 -11.76
CA GLY A 116 10.33 -9.85 -12.20
C GLY A 116 10.52 -9.80 -13.71
N GLU A 117 9.46 -9.89 -14.50
CA GLU A 117 9.55 -9.66 -15.94
C GLU A 117 9.91 -8.19 -16.23
N GLY A 118 10.81 -8.00 -17.20
CA GLY A 118 11.42 -6.71 -17.51
C GLY A 118 12.50 -6.23 -16.52
N LEU A 119 12.84 -6.98 -15.47
CA LEU A 119 13.93 -6.61 -14.55
C LEU A 119 15.28 -6.38 -15.25
N LEU A 120 15.52 -7.03 -16.39
CA LEU A 120 16.75 -6.90 -17.17
C LEU A 120 16.94 -5.48 -17.74
N GLU A 121 15.87 -4.70 -17.85
CA GLU A 121 15.88 -3.31 -18.34
C GLU A 121 16.06 -2.30 -17.19
N THR A 122 16.16 -2.76 -15.94
CA THR A 122 16.22 -1.89 -14.75
C THR A 122 17.65 -1.46 -14.39
N LYS A 123 17.78 -0.27 -13.79
CA LYS A 123 19.00 0.07 -13.02
C LYS A 123 19.15 -0.92 -11.86
N LYS A 124 20.28 -1.63 -11.79
CA LYS A 124 20.60 -2.52 -10.66
C LYS A 124 20.82 -1.70 -9.39
N ARG A 125 19.76 -1.54 -8.58
CA ARG A 125 19.81 -0.92 -7.25
C ARG A 125 19.69 -1.98 -6.14
N SER A 126 20.41 -1.79 -5.04
CA SER A 126 20.20 -2.61 -3.85
C SER A 126 18.81 -2.34 -3.25
N LEU A 127 18.25 -3.31 -2.51
CA LEU A 127 16.99 -3.12 -1.79
C LEU A 127 17.05 -1.90 -0.86
N GLN A 128 18.18 -1.72 -0.16
CA GLN A 128 18.41 -0.56 0.70
C GLN A 128 18.34 0.77 -0.08
N SER A 129 18.97 0.84 -1.26
CA SER A 129 18.91 2.06 -2.09
C SER A 129 17.47 2.37 -2.54
N VAL A 130 16.71 1.35 -2.93
CA VAL A 130 15.30 1.51 -3.31
C VAL A 130 14.46 2.01 -2.12
N ILE A 131 14.64 1.43 -0.93
CA ILE A 131 13.96 1.87 0.29
C ILE A 131 14.30 3.33 0.61
N ILE A 132 15.58 3.72 0.54
CA ILE A 132 16.00 5.10 0.80
C ILE A 132 15.33 6.08 -0.17
N VAL A 133 15.31 5.76 -1.47
CA VAL A 133 14.67 6.62 -2.48
C VAL A 133 13.17 6.75 -2.23
N VAL A 134 12.50 5.65 -1.90
CA VAL A 134 11.07 5.62 -1.57
C VAL A 134 10.78 6.46 -0.32
N VAL A 135 11.53 6.27 0.77
CA VAL A 135 11.37 7.03 2.01
C VAL A 135 11.62 8.53 1.78
N ALA A 136 12.70 8.88 1.08
CA ALA A 136 13.01 10.27 0.75
C ALA A 136 11.88 10.91 -0.09
N THR A 137 11.33 10.17 -1.05
CA THR A 137 10.19 10.63 -1.86
C THR A 137 8.98 10.91 -0.99
N ILE A 138 8.62 9.99 -0.09
CA ILE A 138 7.46 10.13 0.79
C ILE A 138 7.62 11.38 1.66
N VAL A 139 8.78 11.55 2.29
CA VAL A 139 9.06 12.72 3.15
C VAL A 139 8.94 14.02 2.35
N VAL A 140 9.61 14.11 1.19
CA VAL A 140 9.56 15.32 0.36
C VAL A 140 8.15 15.61 -0.15
N ALA A 141 7.43 14.58 -0.63
CA ALA A 141 6.09 14.72 -1.17
C ALA A 141 5.09 15.15 -0.09
N VAL A 142 5.11 14.52 1.09
CA VAL A 142 4.23 14.87 2.21
C VAL A 142 4.51 16.29 2.70
N VAL A 143 5.78 16.66 2.90
CA VAL A 143 6.16 18.01 3.35
C VAL A 143 5.70 19.06 2.35
N ALA A 144 6.01 18.86 1.06
CA ALA A 144 5.60 19.79 0.00
C ALA A 144 4.06 19.87 -0.12
N GLY A 145 3.38 18.73 -0.12
CA GLY A 145 1.91 18.66 -0.18
C GLY A 145 1.25 19.40 0.99
N PHE A 146 1.78 19.24 2.21
CA PHE A 146 1.30 19.93 3.39
C PHE A 146 1.46 21.45 3.29
N PHE A 147 2.65 21.93 2.92
CA PHE A 147 2.89 23.38 2.81
C PHE A 147 2.09 24.02 1.68
N ILE A 148 1.94 23.34 0.53
CA ILE A 148 1.09 23.83 -0.57
C ILE A 148 -0.39 23.80 -0.18
N GLY A 149 -0.85 22.76 0.52
CA GLY A 149 -2.22 22.69 1.04
C GLY A 149 -2.53 23.85 1.99
N LYS A 150 -1.57 24.23 2.86
CA LYS A 150 -1.69 25.43 3.71
C LYS A 150 -1.68 26.73 2.91
N ALA A 151 -0.74 26.88 1.98
CA ALA A 151 -0.62 28.10 1.17
C ALA A 151 -1.87 28.35 0.32
N THR A 152 -2.42 27.30 -0.31
CA THR A 152 -3.66 27.41 -1.10
C THR A 152 -4.86 27.76 -0.24
N ALA A 153 -4.99 27.17 0.96
CA ALA A 153 -6.03 27.54 1.92
C ALA A 153 -5.95 29.02 2.34
N LEU A 154 -4.74 29.56 2.56
CA LEU A 154 -4.54 30.97 2.89
C LEU A 154 -4.99 31.92 1.76
N LEU A 155 -4.99 31.44 0.52
CA LEU A 155 -5.44 32.18 -0.67
C LEU A 155 -6.94 31.99 -0.96
N GLY A 156 -7.70 31.33 -0.08
CA GLY A 156 -9.12 31.02 -0.30
C GLY A 156 -9.35 29.88 -1.33
N ILE A 157 -8.30 29.15 -1.69
CA ILE A 157 -8.34 28.02 -2.62
C ILE A 157 -8.39 26.71 -1.80
N SER A 158 -9.01 25.66 -2.33
CA SER A 158 -9.11 24.36 -1.64
C SER A 158 -7.74 23.80 -1.22
N SER A 159 -7.56 23.38 0.03
CA SER A 159 -6.32 22.73 0.51
C SER A 159 -5.99 21.41 -0.21
N ARG A 160 -6.93 20.88 -0.99
CA ARG A 160 -6.81 19.63 -1.77
C ARG A 160 -5.73 19.68 -2.85
N TRP A 161 -5.24 20.86 -3.23
CA TRP A 161 -4.08 20.99 -4.14
C TRP A 161 -2.83 20.29 -3.60
N GLY A 162 -2.71 20.11 -2.28
CA GLY A 162 -1.65 19.29 -1.68
C GLY A 162 -1.61 17.85 -2.22
N TYR A 163 -2.76 17.24 -2.53
CA TYR A 163 -2.82 15.89 -3.10
C TYR A 163 -2.22 15.82 -4.49
N LEU A 164 -2.51 16.84 -5.32
CA LEU A 164 -1.96 16.91 -6.66
C LEU A 164 -0.44 17.05 -6.61
N VAL A 165 0.08 17.88 -5.71
CA VAL A 165 1.54 18.02 -5.52
C VAL A 165 2.18 16.71 -5.09
N VAL A 166 1.57 16.00 -4.14
CA VAL A 166 2.05 14.68 -3.69
C VAL A 166 2.13 13.70 -4.87
N LEU A 167 1.08 13.62 -5.69
CA LEU A 167 1.04 12.78 -6.89
C LEU A 167 2.13 13.19 -7.90
N LEU A 168 2.26 14.48 -8.20
CA LEU A 168 3.25 14.98 -9.15
C LEU A 168 4.69 14.70 -8.68
N LEU A 169 4.96 14.77 -7.38
CA LEU A 169 6.29 14.51 -6.82
C LEU A 169 6.63 13.02 -6.72
N THR A 170 5.63 12.12 -6.76
CA THR A 170 5.88 10.67 -6.79
C THR A 170 6.15 10.14 -8.19
N ILE A 171 5.72 10.83 -9.25
CA ILE A 171 5.97 10.43 -10.65
C ILE A 171 7.50 10.37 -10.96
N PRO A 172 8.32 11.41 -10.67
CA PRO A 172 9.77 11.37 -10.88
C PRO A 172 10.47 10.18 -10.21
N THR A 173 9.95 9.73 -9.07
CA THR A 173 10.52 8.61 -8.32
C THR A 173 10.53 7.32 -9.11
N TRP A 174 9.54 7.08 -9.96
CA TRP A 174 9.53 5.93 -10.86
C TRP A 174 10.72 5.91 -11.82
N PHE A 175 11.08 7.07 -12.35
CA PHE A 175 12.26 7.23 -13.19
C PHE A 175 13.56 7.06 -12.39
N LEU A 176 13.62 7.61 -11.16
CA LEU A 176 14.77 7.44 -10.27
C LEU A 176 15.00 5.96 -9.89
N LEU A 177 13.91 5.23 -9.65
CA LEU A 177 13.93 3.80 -9.35
C LEU A 177 14.26 2.94 -10.56
N GLY A 178 14.22 3.50 -11.78
CA GLY A 178 14.62 2.83 -13.01
C GLY A 178 13.72 1.65 -13.35
N VAL A 179 12.41 1.80 -13.10
CA VAL A 179 11.40 0.79 -13.38
C VAL A 179 10.96 0.92 -14.85
N PRO A 180 11.10 -0.11 -15.69
CA PRO A 180 10.76 -0.03 -17.10
C PRO A 180 9.25 0.04 -17.31
N PHE A 181 8.83 0.69 -18.39
CA PHE A 181 7.43 0.68 -18.81
C PHE A 181 7.16 -0.57 -19.65
N ASN A 182 6.67 -1.63 -19.01
CA ASN A 182 6.23 -2.85 -19.70
C ASN A 182 4.83 -3.28 -19.26
N ARG A 183 4.22 -4.22 -19.99
CA ARG A 183 2.84 -4.68 -19.75
C ARG A 183 2.60 -5.21 -18.33
N HIS A 184 3.60 -5.81 -17.69
CA HIS A 184 3.46 -6.39 -16.35
C HIS A 184 3.44 -5.29 -15.29
N ILE A 185 4.27 -4.26 -15.46
CA ILE A 185 4.31 -3.08 -14.60
C ILE A 185 3.04 -2.24 -14.80
N ILE A 186 2.61 -2.03 -16.04
CA ILE A 186 1.34 -1.35 -16.35
C ILE A 186 0.16 -2.14 -15.77
N GLY A 187 0.12 -3.46 -15.92
CA GLY A 187 -0.92 -4.31 -15.33
C GLY A 187 -0.96 -4.22 -13.80
N ALA A 188 0.20 -4.22 -13.14
CA ALA A 188 0.28 -4.03 -11.69
C ALA A 188 -0.20 -2.63 -11.26
N LEU A 189 0.16 -1.59 -12.00
CA LEU A 189 -0.32 -0.22 -11.76
C LEU A 189 -1.83 -0.10 -11.92
N VAL A 190 -2.40 -0.69 -12.97
CA VAL A 190 -3.86 -0.72 -13.18
C VAL A 190 -4.53 -1.47 -12.03
N ALA A 191 -3.96 -2.59 -11.58
CA ALA A 191 -4.47 -3.32 -10.41
C ALA A 191 -4.47 -2.44 -9.16
N ILE A 192 -3.38 -1.71 -8.88
CA ILE A 192 -3.31 -0.74 -7.78
C ILE A 192 -4.42 0.32 -7.90
N VAL A 193 -4.58 0.94 -9.07
CA VAL A 193 -5.59 1.99 -9.27
C VAL A 193 -6.99 1.47 -8.99
N VAL A 194 -7.34 0.30 -9.52
CA VAL A 194 -8.66 -0.32 -9.30
C VAL A 194 -8.87 -0.65 -7.83
N THR A 195 -7.89 -1.25 -7.15
CA THR A 195 -8.03 -1.61 -5.74
C THR A 195 -8.11 -0.39 -4.83
N SER A 196 -7.36 0.67 -5.13
CA SER A 196 -7.41 1.95 -4.41
C SER A 196 -8.78 2.61 -4.52
N VAL A 197 -9.40 2.59 -5.70
CA VAL A 197 -10.77 3.12 -5.89
C VAL A 197 -11.80 2.31 -5.10
N VAL A 198 -11.70 0.98 -5.12
CA VAL A 198 -12.62 0.11 -4.35
C VAL A 198 -12.42 0.30 -2.85
N SER A 199 -11.17 0.33 -2.38
CA SER A 199 -10.79 0.60 -0.99
C SER A 199 -11.36 1.93 -0.50
N ALA A 200 -11.16 3.00 -1.27
CA ALA A 200 -11.69 4.32 -0.95
C ALA A 200 -13.23 4.38 -0.97
N ALA A 201 -13.90 3.64 -1.87
CA ALA A 201 -15.36 3.56 -1.89
C ALA A 201 -15.90 2.87 -0.63
N MET A 202 -15.24 1.80 -0.18
CA MET A 202 -15.59 1.12 1.07
C MET A 202 -15.37 2.03 2.29
N GLY A 203 -14.24 2.75 2.32
CA GLY A 203 -13.97 3.74 3.36
C GLY A 203 -14.99 4.88 3.38
N ALA A 204 -15.33 5.45 2.22
CA ALA A 204 -16.34 6.50 2.11
C ALA A 204 -17.73 6.00 2.55
N PHE A 205 -18.09 4.76 2.22
CA PHE A 205 -19.33 4.16 2.69
C PHE A 205 -19.37 3.99 4.21
N ALA A 206 -18.27 3.54 4.82
CA ALA A 206 -18.15 3.42 6.28
C ALA A 206 -18.33 4.78 6.96
N TRP A 207 -17.70 5.84 6.43
CA TRP A 207 -17.84 7.19 6.95
C TRP A 207 -19.22 7.81 6.71
N ALA A 208 -19.86 7.50 5.58
CA ALA A 208 -21.22 7.97 5.28
C ALA A 208 -22.25 7.39 6.26
N THR A 209 -22.06 6.14 6.70
CA THR A 209 -23.03 5.38 7.48
C THR A 209 -22.69 5.36 8.97
N ILE A 210 -21.57 4.74 9.33
CA ILE A 210 -21.12 4.59 10.72
C ILE A 210 -20.53 5.91 11.24
N GLY A 211 -19.87 6.67 10.36
CA GLY A 211 -19.20 7.93 10.71
C GLY A 211 -20.12 9.15 10.64
N GLU A 212 -21.39 8.95 10.30
CA GLU A 212 -22.45 9.96 10.25
C GLU A 212 -22.15 11.17 9.33
N MET A 213 -21.19 11.06 8.40
CA MET A 213 -20.88 12.12 7.44
C MET A 213 -21.91 12.24 6.31
N GLY A 214 -22.77 11.23 6.14
CA GLY A 214 -23.74 11.18 5.06
C GLY A 214 -23.09 11.31 3.66
N PRO A 215 -23.76 11.96 2.69
CA PRO A 215 -23.25 12.11 1.33
C PRO A 215 -21.90 12.83 1.22
N SER A 216 -21.53 13.63 2.22
CA SER A 216 -20.27 14.38 2.22
C SER A 216 -19.03 13.47 2.25
N ALA A 217 -19.14 12.23 2.75
CA ALA A 217 -18.04 11.27 2.74
C ALA A 217 -17.52 10.99 1.31
N TRP A 218 -18.40 10.99 0.31
CA TRP A 218 -18.02 10.75 -1.09
C TRP A 218 -17.26 11.92 -1.72
N THR A 219 -17.40 13.13 -1.20
CA THR A 219 -16.69 14.31 -1.69
C THR A 219 -15.48 14.68 -0.84
N ILE A 220 -15.36 14.12 0.37
CA ILE A 220 -14.28 14.41 1.32
C ILE A 220 -13.35 13.20 1.47
N VAL A 221 -13.89 12.07 1.94
CA VAL A 221 -13.13 10.86 2.28
C VAL A 221 -12.65 10.17 1.00
N PHE A 222 -13.58 9.89 0.07
CA PHE A 222 -13.29 9.14 -1.15
C PHE A 222 -12.11 9.69 -1.96
N PRO A 223 -12.05 10.99 -2.34
CA PRO A 223 -10.94 11.49 -3.14
C PRO A 223 -9.61 11.45 -2.38
N GLY A 224 -9.59 11.89 -1.11
CA GLY A 224 -8.37 11.88 -0.31
C GLY A 224 -7.81 10.48 -0.13
N TRP A 225 -8.68 9.52 0.20
CA TRP A 225 -8.31 8.11 0.32
C TRP A 225 -7.84 7.54 -1.01
N THR A 226 -8.59 7.75 -2.10
CA THR A 226 -8.23 7.24 -3.42
C THR A 226 -6.83 7.71 -3.84
N PHE A 227 -6.53 9.00 -3.69
CA PHE A 227 -5.22 9.54 -4.03
C PHE A 227 -4.13 9.00 -3.10
N GLY A 228 -4.38 8.97 -1.78
CA GLY A 228 -3.44 8.42 -0.80
C GLY A 228 -3.09 6.95 -1.08
N ASP A 229 -4.09 6.14 -1.44
CA ASP A 229 -3.92 4.72 -1.80
C ASP A 229 -3.20 4.57 -3.14
N ILE A 230 -3.55 5.33 -4.19
CA ILE A 230 -2.89 5.25 -5.50
C ILE A 230 -1.41 5.63 -5.37
N VAL A 231 -1.11 6.74 -4.70
CA VAL A 231 0.26 7.23 -4.59
C VAL A 231 1.11 6.23 -3.81
N ALA A 232 0.66 5.81 -2.64
CA ALA A 232 1.36 4.81 -1.82
C ALA A 232 1.46 3.45 -2.53
N GLY A 233 0.35 2.94 -3.05
CA GLY A 233 0.28 1.66 -3.75
C GLY A 233 1.14 1.61 -5.01
N SER A 234 1.31 2.74 -5.72
CA SER A 234 2.21 2.79 -6.88
C SER A 234 3.64 2.44 -6.47
N LEU A 235 4.12 2.90 -5.31
CA LEU A 235 5.46 2.60 -4.81
C LEU A 235 5.64 1.12 -4.41
N ALA A 236 4.54 0.38 -4.22
CA ALA A 236 4.59 -1.07 -3.99
C ALA A 236 5.18 -1.82 -5.19
N VAL A 237 4.97 -1.34 -6.43
CA VAL A 237 5.42 -2.01 -7.65
C VAL A 237 6.96 -2.09 -7.73
N PRO A 238 7.73 -0.98 -7.69
CA PRO A 238 9.19 -1.05 -7.64
C PRO A 238 9.72 -1.88 -6.47
N LEU A 239 9.10 -1.75 -5.30
CA LEU A 239 9.50 -2.50 -4.11
C LEU A 239 9.31 -4.00 -4.32
N MET A 240 8.16 -4.43 -4.83
CA MET A 240 7.83 -5.82 -5.12
C MET A 240 8.83 -6.44 -6.12
N TRP A 241 9.15 -5.74 -7.21
CA TRP A 241 10.17 -6.18 -8.18
C TRP A 241 11.57 -6.27 -7.55
N THR A 242 11.92 -5.33 -6.68
CA THR A 242 13.22 -5.32 -6.01
C THR A 242 13.34 -6.43 -4.97
N ILE A 243 12.28 -6.68 -4.20
CA ILE A 243 12.19 -7.79 -3.24
C ILE A 243 12.29 -9.12 -3.98
N PHE A 244 11.57 -9.29 -5.09
CA PHE A 244 11.66 -10.49 -5.92
C PHE A 244 13.11 -10.76 -6.38
N ARG A 245 13.79 -9.72 -6.91
CA ARG A 245 15.20 -9.83 -7.30
C ARG A 245 16.11 -10.21 -6.14
N GLU A 246 15.90 -9.61 -4.97
CA GLU A 246 16.72 -9.89 -3.78
C GLU A 246 16.48 -11.30 -3.24
N MET A 247 15.23 -11.78 -3.24
CA MET A 247 14.89 -13.16 -2.91
C MET A 247 15.58 -14.14 -3.86
N ASN A 248 15.53 -13.89 -5.16
CA ASN A 248 16.23 -14.71 -6.17
C ASN A 248 17.75 -14.72 -5.94
N ARG A 249 18.35 -13.54 -5.72
CA ARG A 249 19.79 -13.40 -5.46
C ARG A 249 20.23 -14.21 -4.24
N ARG A 250 19.37 -14.33 -3.23
CA ARG A 250 19.63 -15.08 -1.99
C ARG A 250 19.19 -16.55 -2.05
N GLY A 251 18.65 -17.02 -3.19
CA GLY A 251 18.11 -18.38 -3.30
C GLY A 251 16.85 -18.63 -2.46
N LEU A 252 16.15 -17.58 -2.04
CA LEU A 252 14.96 -17.63 -1.18
C LEU A 252 13.67 -17.74 -2.01
N ASN A 253 13.68 -18.43 -3.14
CA ASN A 253 12.51 -18.51 -4.00
C ASN A 253 11.43 -19.40 -3.39
N TRP A 254 10.30 -18.82 -2.97
CA TRP A 254 9.23 -19.55 -2.30
C TRP A 254 8.23 -20.19 -3.28
N ASN A 255 8.30 -19.89 -4.59
CA ASN A 255 7.40 -20.41 -5.61
C ASN A 255 8.01 -20.48 -7.01
N THR A 256 8.80 -21.52 -7.30
CA THR A 256 9.09 -21.95 -8.70
C THR A 256 8.34 -23.22 -9.10
N LYS A 257 7.29 -23.61 -8.37
CA LYS A 257 6.41 -24.73 -8.76
C LYS A 257 4.95 -24.44 -8.42
N SER A 258 4.28 -23.66 -9.27
CA SER A 258 2.83 -23.71 -9.50
C SER A 258 2.46 -22.73 -10.62
N ASN A 259 2.80 -23.12 -11.85
CA ASN A 259 2.02 -22.75 -13.03
C ASN A 259 1.23 -23.99 -13.44
#